data_AF-A0A0M2SXN4-F1
#
_entry.id   AF-A0A0M2SXN4-F1
#
_cell.length_a   1.000
_cell.length_b   1.000
_cell.length_c   1.000
_cell.angle_alpha   90.00
_cell.angle_beta   90.00
_cell.angle_gamma   90.00
#
_symmetry.space_group_name_H-M   'P 1'
#
loop_
_entity.id
_entity.type
_entity.pdbx_description
1 polymer ?
#
loop_
_entity_poly.entity_id
_entity_poly.type
_entity_poly.pdbx_seq_one_letter_code
_entity_poly.pdbx_strand_id
1 'polypeptide(L)' 'MAPVLYQNFAEASQKLLEILNAILPDKTLMLAKKTQKHIKLEKVLHNDNGILANEGDLIPVEDVY' A
#
# COMPACT_ATOMS: atom_id res chain seq x y z
N MET A 1 4.91 13.39 -25.45
CA MET A 1 4.06 13.39 -24.25
C MET A 1 4.97 13.19 -23.04
N ALA A 2 5.16 14.22 -22.22
CA ALA A 2 5.92 14.10 -20.99
C ALA A 2 5.09 13.32 -19.95
N PRO A 3 5.71 12.44 -19.14
CA PRO A 3 5.00 11.55 -18.24
C PRO A 3 4.34 12.34 -17.12
N VAL A 4 3.19 11.84 -16.67
CA VAL A 4 2.38 12.41 -15.58
C VAL A 4 3.27 12.60 -14.33
N LEU A 5 3.59 13.86 -14.03
CA LEU A 5 4.20 14.27 -12.78
C LEU A 5 3.10 14.21 -11.71
N TYR A 6 3.12 13.17 -10.88
CA TYR A 6 2.21 13.06 -9.74
C TYR A 6 2.39 14.27 -8.82
N GLN A 7 1.31 15.02 -8.57
CA GLN A 7 1.39 16.26 -7.79
C GLN A 7 1.61 16.02 -6.29
N ASN A 8 1.31 14.81 -5.79
CA ASN A 8 1.57 14.42 -4.42
C ASN A 8 1.68 12.88 -4.28
N PHE A 9 2.35 12.43 -3.20
CA PHE A 9 2.57 11.00 -2.91
C PHE A 9 1.25 10.23 -2.76
N ALA A 10 0.22 10.85 -2.18
CA ALA A 10 -1.08 10.23 -1.99
C ALA A 10 -1.72 9.82 -3.34
N GLU A 11 -1.73 10.72 -4.32
CA GLU A 11 -2.28 10.47 -5.65
C GLU A 11 -1.46 9.42 -6.42
N ALA A 12 -0.13 9.46 -6.30
CA ALA A 12 0.75 8.45 -6.90
C ALA A 12 0.49 7.06 -6.31
N SER A 13 0.39 6.97 -4.97
CA SER A 13 0.15 5.72 -4.25
C SER A 13 -1.20 5.11 -4.58
N GLN A 14 -2.24 5.94 -4.69
CA GLN A 14 -3.59 5.52 -5.06
C GLN A 14 -3.62 4.93 -6.48
N LYS A 15 -3.05 5.64 -7.46
CA LYS A 15 -3.00 5.16 -8.85
C LYS A 15 -2.21 3.86 -9.00
N LEU A 16 -1.11 3.72 -8.24
CA LEU A 16 -0.34 2.47 -8.21
C LEU A 16 -1.17 1.30 -7.68
N LEU A 17 -1.90 1.49 -6.58
CA LEU A 17 -2.77 0.45 -6.03
C LEU A 17 -3.90 0.10 -7.00
N GLU A 18 -4.50 1.07 -7.69
CA GLU A 18 -5.54 0.83 -8.69
C GLU A 18 -5.02 0.02 -9.89
N ILE A 19 -3.82 0.32 -10.38
CA ILE A 19 -3.18 -0.47 -11.45
C ILE A 19 -2.93 -1.90 -11.00
N LEU A 20 -2.40 -2.07 -9.78
CA LEU A 20 -2.16 -3.40 -9.22
C LEU A 20 -3.47 -4.16 -8.97
N ASN A 21 -4.54 -3.46 -8.61
CA ASN A 21 -5.86 -4.05 -8.40
C ASN A 21 -6.41 -4.65 -9.70
N ALA A 22 -6.19 -4.00 -10.84
CA ALA A 22 -6.58 -4.55 -12.13
C ALA A 22 -5.86 -5.88 -12.47
N ILE A 23 -4.69 -6.12 -11.88
CA ILE A 23 -3.88 -7.33 -12.09
C ILE A 23 -4.21 -8.39 -11.03
N LEU A 24 -4.51 -7.97 -9.80
CA LEU A 24 -4.75 -8.81 -8.63
C LEU A 24 -6.07 -8.40 -7.92
N PRO A 25 -7.23 -8.60 -8.55
CA PRO A 25 -8.50 -8.05 -8.06
C PRO A 25 -8.98 -8.63 -6.73
N ASP A 26 -8.57 -9.86 -6.40
CA ASP A 26 -9.03 -10.57 -5.18
C ASP A 26 -8.00 -10.52 -4.04
N LYS A 27 -7.03 -9.62 -4.13
CA LYS A 27 -5.98 -9.48 -3.11
C LYS A 27 -6.04 -8.09 -2.50
N THR A 28 -5.94 -8.04 -1.18
CA THR A 28 -5.69 -6.79 -0.48
C THR A 28 -4.29 -6.29 -0.82
N LEU A 29 -4.21 -5.07 -1.32
CA LEU A 29 -2.96 -4.45 -1.76
C LEU A 29 -2.54 -3.39 -0.75
N MET A 30 -1.25 -3.38 -0.43
CA MET A 30 -0.72 -2.56 0.65
C MET A 30 0.55 -1.86 0.19
N LEU A 31 0.61 -0.55 0.37
CA LEU A 31 1.81 0.24 0.24
C LEU A 31 2.36 0.51 1.62
N ALA A 32 3.58 0.04 1.86
CA ALA A 32 4.22 0.12 3.15
C ALA A 32 5.62 0.73 3.03
N LYS A 33 5.98 1.54 4.02
CA LYS A 33 7.31 2.12 4.17
C LYS A 33 8.05 1.38 5.28
N LYS A 34 9.08 0.65 4.89
CA LYS A 34 10.00 0.03 5.85
C LYS A 34 10.91 1.08 6.49
N THR A 35 10.99 1.06 7.80
CA THR A 35 11.97 1.78 8.62
C THR A 35 12.89 0.75 9.30
N GLN A 36 13.89 1.21 10.07
CA GLN A 36 14.81 0.30 10.77
C GLN A 36 14.12 -0.64 11.76
N LYS A 37 12.99 -0.24 12.35
CA LYS A 37 12.29 -1.00 13.40
C LYS A 37 10.88 -1.43 13.03
N HIS A 38 10.21 -0.68 12.15
CA HIS A 38 8.80 -0.91 11.80
C HIS A 38 8.55 -0.80 10.30
N ILE A 39 7.56 -1.53 9.82
CA ILE A 39 6.91 -1.31 8.54
C ILE A 39 5.67 -0.49 8.81
N LYS A 40 5.63 0.75 8.30
CA LYS A 40 4.45 1.61 8.39
C LYS A 40 3.59 1.41 7.15
N LEU A 41 2.32 1.09 7.33
CA LEU A 41 1.36 1.05 6.23
C LEU A 41 0.97 2.48 5.85
N GLU A 42 1.25 2.88 4.62
CA GLU A 42 0.95 4.22 4.11
C GLU A 42 -0.39 4.24 3.36
N LYS A 43 -0.73 3.15 2.67
CA LYS A 43 -1.98 3.03 1.92
C LYS A 43 -2.42 1.58 1.86
N VAL A 44 -3.71 1.30 2.02
CA VAL A 44 -4.27 -0.06 1.98
C VAL A 44 -5.53 -0.05 1.12
N LEU A 45 -5.58 -0.96 0.16
CA LEU A 45 -6.76 -1.25 -0.65
C LEU A 45 -7.29 -2.62 -0.25
N HIS A 46 -8.39 -2.63 0.49
CA HIS A 46 -9.07 -3.85 0.92
C HIS A 46 -9.91 -4.40 -0.22
N ASN A 47 -9.47 -5.51 -0.81
CA ASN A 47 -10.27 -6.28 -1.74
C ASN A 47 -10.61 -7.68 -1.20
N ASP A 48 -9.96 -8.08 -0.11
CA ASP A 48 -10.23 -9.31 0.62
C ASP A 48 -10.64 -8.97 2.05
N ASN A 49 -11.72 -9.60 2.52
CA ASN A 49 -12.28 -9.42 3.86
C ASN A 49 -11.42 -10.10 4.95
N GLY A 50 -10.42 -10.89 4.59
CA GLY A 50 -9.56 -11.62 5.53
C GLY A 50 -8.42 -10.81 6.18
N ILE A 51 -8.10 -9.61 5.68
CA ILE A 51 -6.96 -8.81 6.17
C ILE A 51 -7.44 -7.56 6.94
N LEU A 52 -7.17 -7.55 8.25
CA LEU A 52 -7.51 -6.47 9.18
C LEU A 52 -6.34 -5.49 9.41
N ALA A 53 -5.75 -4.99 8.33
CA ALA A 53 -4.64 -4.05 8.42
C ALA A 53 -5.04 -2.68 7.90
N ASN A 54 -4.90 -1.64 8.73
CA ASN A 54 -5.36 -0.30 8.44
C ASN A 54 -4.23 0.63 7.98
N GLU A 55 -4.59 1.69 7.27
CA GLU A 55 -3.65 2.77 6.96
C GLU A 55 -3.12 3.41 8.25
N GLY A 56 -1.80 3.54 8.36
CA GLY A 56 -1.13 4.06 9.56
C GLY A 56 -0.67 3.00 10.54
N ASP A 57 -1.06 1.73 10.39
CA ASP A 57 -0.58 0.66 11.26
C ASP A 57 0.95 0.52 11.16
N LEU A 58 1.56 0.22 12.31
CA LEU A 58 2.99 0.00 12.46
C LEU A 58 3.21 -1.48 12.78
N ILE A 59 3.77 -2.21 11.83
CA ILE A 59 4.10 -3.63 11.98
C ILE A 59 5.58 -3.72 12.39
N PRO A 60 5.94 -4.30 13.53
CA PRO A 60 7.34 -4.54 13.89
C PRO A 60 8.01 -5.38 12.81
N VAL A 61 9.23 -5.03 12.40
CA VAL A 61 9.96 -5.82 11.38
C VAL A 61 10.22 -7.25 11.86
N GLU A 62 10.27 -7.45 13.18
CA GLU A 62 10.44 -8.76 13.83
C GLU A 62 9.23 -9.70 13.63
N ASP A 63 8.05 -9.15 13.36
CA ASP A 63 6.80 -9.91 13.16
C ASP A 63 6.53 -10.26 11.68
N VAL A 64 7.46 -9.91 10.77
CA VAL A 64 7.32 -10.14 9.33
C VAL A 64 8.17 -11.36 8.95
N TYR A 65 7.52 -12.54 8.93
CA TYR A 65 8.10 -13.81 8.46
C TYR A 65 8.07 -13.94 6.94
#